data_AF-A0A2E0QV13-F1
#
_entry.id   AF-A0A2E0QV13-F1
#
_cell.length_a   1.000
_cell.length_b   1.000
_cell.length_c   1.000
_cell.angle_alpha   90.00
_cell.angle_beta   90.00
_cell.angle_gamma   90.00
#
_symmetry.space_group_name_H-M   'P 1'
#
loop_
_entity.id
_entity.type
_entity.pdbx_description
1 polymer ?
#
loop_
_entity_poly.entity_id
_entity_poly.type
_entity_poly.pdbx_seq_one_letter_code
_entity_poly.pdbx_strand_id
1 'polypeptide(L)'
;MKNKTNLVKTTLAAVAAGLCLITSAAFADAPLKSTLDLDIDQAAKVAEIQKEARDAVRPVRGDLHREERALRRAKIDNDVEAIAKQEKAIEPLQEELAKIFAKEEEQIRALLTPEQTEKYEEYLKERDEMVGSSRDVKDFKKEEKKAAK
;
A
#
# COMPACT_ATOMS: atom_id res chain seq x y z
N MET A 1 77.82 -3.48 13.80
CA MET A 1 77.56 -2.04 14.07
C MET A 1 76.06 -1.82 14.10
N LYS A 2 75.60 -1.01 15.07
CA LYS A 2 74.21 -0.81 15.49
C LYS A 2 73.39 -0.08 14.42
N ASN A 3 72.10 -0.41 14.31
CA ASN A 3 70.97 0.52 14.11
C ASN A 3 69.66 -0.28 14.24
N LYS A 4 69.10 -0.36 15.45
CA LYS A 4 67.98 0.49 15.95
C LYS A 4 66.65 0.17 15.25
N THR A 5 66.04 -0.92 15.69
CA THR A 5 64.59 -1.13 15.64
C THR A 5 63.92 -0.18 16.64
N ASN A 6 63.09 0.75 16.16
CA ASN A 6 62.00 1.38 16.94
C ASN A 6 61.15 2.28 16.02
N LEU A 7 59.89 1.88 15.80
CA LEU A 7 58.71 2.75 15.70
C LEU A 7 57.51 1.77 15.73
N VAL A 8 57.00 1.33 16.87
CA VAL A 8 56.18 2.04 17.88
C VAL A 8 54.97 2.76 17.25
N LYS A 9 53.84 2.04 17.33
CA LYS A 9 52.46 2.50 17.61
C LYS A 9 51.62 3.04 16.46
N THR A 10 50.31 2.78 16.62
CA THR A 10 49.15 3.16 15.81
C THR A 10 49.07 2.37 14.50
N THR A 11 48.11 1.48 14.29
CA THR A 11 46.66 1.69 14.33
C THR A 11 45.92 0.40 14.70
N LEU A 12 45.51 0.31 15.96
CA LEU A 12 44.56 -0.67 16.47
C LEU A 12 43.19 0.01 16.44
N ALA A 13 42.48 -0.04 15.31
CA ALA A 13 41.06 0.32 15.17
C ALA A 13 40.57 0.12 13.72
N ALA A 14 40.73 -1.08 13.16
CA ALA A 14 40.01 -1.44 11.93
C ALA A 14 38.63 -1.99 12.32
N VAL A 15 37.76 -1.05 12.70
CA VAL A 15 36.35 -0.99 12.28
C VAL A 15 35.63 -2.35 12.22
N ALA A 16 35.15 -2.78 13.39
CA ALA A 16 33.98 -3.63 13.53
C ALA A 16 32.71 -2.84 13.12
N ALA A 17 32.60 -2.45 11.86
CA ALA A 17 31.42 -1.84 11.27
C ALA A 17 31.04 -2.59 10.00
N GLY A 18 30.48 -3.79 10.17
CA GLY A 18 30.01 -4.60 9.07
C GLY A 18 28.85 -5.52 9.43
N LEU A 19 28.14 -5.25 10.54
CA LEU A 19 27.05 -6.10 11.01
C LEU A 19 25.83 -5.30 11.48
N CYS A 20 25.51 -4.21 10.78
CA CYS A 20 24.21 -3.57 10.86
C CYS A 20 23.67 -3.36 9.43
N LEU A 21 23.66 -4.42 8.62
CA LEU A 21 22.60 -4.55 7.63
C LEU A 21 21.34 -4.94 8.41
N ILE A 22 20.79 -3.95 9.11
CA ILE A 22 19.46 -4.02 9.66
C ILE A 22 18.59 -4.36 8.46
N THR A 23 18.11 -5.59 8.49
CA THR A 23 17.02 -6.09 7.70
C THR A 23 15.88 -5.09 7.80
N SER A 24 15.85 -4.13 6.89
CA SER A 24 14.61 -3.52 6.43
C SER A 24 13.84 -4.64 5.74
N ALA A 25 13.33 -5.59 6.55
CA ALA A 25 12.17 -6.34 6.17
C ALA A 25 11.15 -5.26 5.81
N ALA A 26 10.92 -5.11 4.52
CA ALA A 26 9.77 -4.41 4.03
C ALA A 26 8.58 -5.04 4.75
N PHE A 27 8.12 -4.39 5.81
CA PHE A 27 6.81 -4.67 6.41
C PHE A 27 5.80 -4.17 5.39
N ALA A 28 5.70 -4.91 4.29
CA ALA A 28 4.62 -4.85 3.34
C ALA A 28 3.41 -5.35 4.12
N ASP A 29 2.68 -4.43 4.73
CA ASP A 29 1.49 -4.61 5.55
C ASP A 29 1.62 -5.73 6.60
N ALA A 30 1.72 -5.35 7.89
CA ALA A 30 1.62 -6.33 8.97
C ALA A 30 0.40 -7.24 8.73
N PRO A 31 0.57 -8.58 8.68
CA PRO A 31 -0.54 -9.48 8.37
C PRO A 31 -1.68 -9.27 9.36
N LEU A 32 -2.92 -9.15 8.87
CA LEU A 32 -4.10 -8.95 9.72
C LEU A 32 -4.18 -9.96 10.88
N LYS A 33 -3.69 -11.20 10.65
CA LYS A 33 -3.59 -12.22 11.69
C LYS A 33 -2.90 -11.73 12.96
N SER A 34 -1.72 -11.11 12.84
CA SER A 34 -0.96 -10.63 13.99
C SER A 34 -1.49 -9.31 14.53
N THR A 35 -2.06 -8.46 13.68
CA THR A 35 -2.58 -7.14 14.10
C THR A 35 -3.87 -7.28 14.91
N LEU A 36 -4.72 -8.24 14.55
CA LEU A 36 -6.04 -8.43 15.15
C LEU A 36 -6.11 -9.60 16.13
N ASP A 37 -4.98 -10.25 16.42
CA ASP A 37 -4.90 -11.46 17.25
C ASP A 37 -5.92 -12.54 16.80
N LEU A 38 -5.99 -12.78 15.49
CA LEU A 38 -6.95 -13.74 14.93
C LEU A 38 -6.59 -15.16 15.33
N ASP A 39 -7.61 -15.93 15.72
CA ASP A 39 -7.45 -17.38 15.86
C ASP A 39 -7.21 -18.05 14.49
N ILE A 40 -6.91 -19.35 14.50
CA ILE A 40 -6.55 -20.09 13.28
C ILE A 40 -7.71 -20.11 12.27
N ASP A 41 -8.94 -20.26 12.74
CA ASP A 41 -10.12 -20.39 11.89
C ASP A 41 -10.55 -19.03 11.33
N GLN A 42 -10.52 -17.98 12.16
CA GLN A 42 -10.72 -16.59 11.73
C GLN A 42 -9.67 -16.17 10.70
N ALA A 43 -8.38 -16.48 10.96
CA ALA A 43 -7.29 -16.13 10.05
C ALA A 43 -7.43 -16.81 8.68
N ALA A 44 -7.88 -18.07 8.65
CA ALA A 44 -8.14 -18.77 7.40
C ALA A 44 -9.25 -18.10 6.58
N LYS A 45 -10.39 -17.76 7.21
CA LYS A 45 -11.52 -17.08 6.56
C LYS A 45 -11.15 -15.68 6.07
N VAL A 46 -10.40 -14.91 6.87
CA VAL A 46 -9.90 -13.59 6.46
C VAL A 46 -8.96 -13.74 5.26
N ALA A 47 -8.08 -14.73 5.23
CA ALA A 47 -7.21 -14.97 4.09
C ALA A 47 -7.97 -15.33 2.80
N GLU A 48 -9.08 -16.07 2.91
CA GLU A 48 -9.97 -16.35 1.79
C GLU A 48 -10.65 -15.07 1.27
N ILE A 49 -11.24 -14.26 2.15
CA ILE A 49 -11.86 -12.97 1.80
C ILE A 49 -10.85 -12.05 1.09
N GLN A 50 -9.64 -11.92 1.63
CA GLN A 50 -8.58 -11.12 1.01
C GLN A 50 -8.15 -11.68 -0.34
N LYS A 51 -8.15 -13.01 -0.52
CA LYS A 51 -7.84 -13.63 -1.80
C LYS A 51 -8.92 -13.30 -2.84
N GLU A 52 -10.20 -13.46 -2.49
CA GLU A 52 -11.32 -13.10 -3.37
C GLU A 52 -11.26 -11.62 -3.77
N ALA A 53 -10.99 -10.73 -2.82
CA ALA A 53 -10.83 -9.31 -3.09
C ALA A 53 -9.65 -9.04 -4.03
N ARG A 54 -8.49 -9.66 -3.81
CA ARG A 54 -7.32 -9.53 -4.72
C ARG A 54 -7.64 -10.00 -6.13
N ASP A 55 -8.34 -11.12 -6.26
CA ASP A 55 -8.73 -11.69 -7.56
C ASP A 55 -9.72 -10.77 -8.29
N ALA A 56 -10.66 -10.15 -7.58
CA ALA A 56 -11.60 -9.16 -8.12
C ALA A 56 -10.94 -7.82 -8.47
N VAL A 57 -9.98 -7.34 -7.67
CA VAL A 57 -9.24 -6.08 -7.92
C VAL A 57 -8.37 -6.18 -9.16
N ARG A 58 -7.75 -7.35 -9.41
CA ARG A 58 -6.76 -7.52 -10.48
C ARG A 58 -7.22 -7.03 -11.87
N PRO A 59 -8.39 -7.44 -12.41
CA PRO A 59 -8.85 -6.95 -13.71
C PRO A 59 -9.15 -5.44 -13.68
N VAL A 60 -9.90 -4.97 -12.69
CA VAL A 60 -10.32 -3.55 -12.59
C VAL A 60 -9.12 -2.62 -12.48
N ARG A 61 -8.12 -2.98 -11.67
CA ARG A 61 -6.87 -2.21 -11.55
C ARG A 61 -6.07 -2.25 -12.85
N GLY A 62 -6.06 -3.39 -13.54
CA GLY A 62 -5.44 -3.50 -14.86
C GLY A 62 -6.07 -2.55 -15.88
N ASP A 63 -7.38 -2.36 -15.81
CA ASP A 63 -8.15 -1.47 -16.69
C ASP A 63 -7.91 -0.01 -16.32
N LEU A 64 -7.97 0.31 -15.02
CA LEU A 64 -7.68 1.65 -14.50
C LEU A 64 -6.29 2.13 -14.93
N HIS A 65 -5.25 1.30 -14.77
CA HIS A 65 -3.90 1.66 -15.18
C HIS A 65 -3.77 1.87 -16.69
N ARG A 66 -4.61 1.24 -17.52
CA ARG A 66 -4.62 1.51 -18.97
C ARG A 66 -5.22 2.88 -19.25
N GLU A 67 -6.37 3.19 -18.68
CA GLU A 67 -7.04 4.48 -18.87
C GLU A 67 -6.21 5.64 -18.31
N GLU A 68 -5.59 5.49 -17.14
CA GLU A 68 -4.69 6.50 -16.57
C GLU A 68 -3.44 6.74 -17.43
N ARG A 69 -2.90 5.71 -18.09
CA ARG A 69 -1.81 5.87 -19.05
C ARG A 69 -2.28 6.60 -20.31
N ALA A 70 -3.48 6.31 -20.80
CA ALA A 70 -4.07 7.02 -21.92
C ALA A 70 -4.31 8.49 -21.56
N LEU A 71 -4.85 8.77 -20.38
CA LEU A 71 -5.06 10.13 -19.87
C LEU A 71 -3.74 10.90 -19.78
N ARG A 72 -2.68 10.29 -19.24
CA ARG A 72 -1.36 10.93 -19.18
C ARG A 72 -0.81 11.30 -20.56
N ARG A 73 -1.01 10.44 -21.57
CA ARG A 73 -0.61 10.73 -22.96
C ARG A 73 -1.44 11.87 -23.54
N ALA A 74 -2.76 11.82 -23.39
CA ALA A 74 -3.66 12.88 -23.84
C ALA A 74 -3.32 14.26 -23.21
N LYS A 75 -2.94 14.27 -21.93
CA LYS A 75 -2.47 15.49 -21.23
C LYS A 75 -1.15 16.03 -21.79
N ILE A 76 -0.21 15.15 -22.18
CA ILE A 76 1.04 15.56 -22.83
C ILE A 76 0.76 16.17 -24.21
N ASP A 77 -0.16 15.55 -24.96
CA ASP A 77 -0.51 15.96 -26.32
C ASP A 77 -1.52 17.15 -26.36
N ASN A 78 -2.03 17.58 -25.21
CA ASN A 78 -3.10 18.57 -25.06
C ASN A 78 -4.37 18.23 -25.84
N ASP A 79 -4.69 16.95 -25.97
CA ASP A 79 -5.91 16.46 -26.63
C ASP A 79 -7.09 16.54 -25.65
N VAL A 80 -7.83 17.64 -25.73
CA VAL A 80 -8.97 17.95 -24.84
C VAL A 80 -10.09 16.92 -24.97
N GLU A 81 -10.35 16.39 -26.17
CA GLU A 81 -11.41 15.40 -26.39
C GLU A 81 -11.04 14.06 -25.77
N ALA A 82 -9.78 13.64 -25.92
CA ALA A 82 -9.26 12.43 -25.29
C ALA A 82 -9.26 12.56 -23.76
N ILE A 83 -8.80 13.69 -23.20
CA ILE A 83 -8.81 13.95 -21.76
C ILE A 83 -10.22 13.74 -21.18
N ALA A 84 -11.24 14.40 -21.74
CA ALA A 84 -12.62 14.28 -21.27
C ALA A 84 -13.15 12.85 -21.38
N LYS A 85 -12.80 12.13 -22.45
CA LYS A 85 -13.16 10.72 -22.63
C LYS A 85 -12.54 9.82 -21.58
N GLN A 86 -11.25 9.96 -21.31
CA GLN A 86 -10.54 9.13 -20.34
C GLN A 86 -10.96 9.43 -18.90
N GLU A 87 -11.20 10.69 -18.54
CA GLU A 87 -11.71 11.05 -17.21
C GLU A 87 -13.05 10.37 -16.92
N LYS A 88 -13.97 10.37 -17.90
CA LYS A 88 -15.25 9.66 -17.80
C LYS A 88 -15.11 8.13 -17.73
N ALA A 89 -14.04 7.56 -18.30
CA ALA A 89 -13.79 6.13 -18.26
C ALA A 89 -13.14 5.67 -16.95
N ILE A 90 -12.36 6.55 -16.29
CA ILE A 90 -11.65 6.26 -15.04
C ILE A 90 -12.60 6.20 -13.84
N GLU A 91 -13.56 7.14 -13.77
CA GLU A 91 -14.50 7.25 -12.65
C GLU A 91 -15.22 5.92 -12.30
N PRO A 92 -15.87 5.20 -13.23
CA PRO A 92 -16.55 3.95 -12.90
C PRO A 92 -15.60 2.84 -12.42
N LEU A 93 -14.35 2.82 -12.91
CA LEU A 93 -13.34 1.84 -12.47
C LEU A 93 -12.89 2.10 -11.03
N GLN A 94 -12.77 3.37 -10.66
CA GLN A 94 -12.49 3.78 -9.29
C GLN A 94 -13.64 3.42 -8.35
N GLU A 95 -14.89 3.68 -8.76
CA GLU A 95 -16.06 3.26 -7.99
C GLU A 95 -16.11 1.73 -7.79
N GLU A 96 -15.77 0.97 -8.82
CA GLU A 96 -15.73 -0.49 -8.75
C GLU A 96 -14.67 -0.99 -7.76
N LEU A 97 -13.46 -0.42 -7.78
CA LEU A 97 -12.44 -0.71 -6.77
C LEU A 97 -12.93 -0.39 -5.36
N ALA A 98 -13.55 0.78 -5.17
CA ALA A 98 -14.10 1.17 -3.88
C ALA A 98 -15.18 0.19 -3.38
N LYS A 99 -16.04 -0.31 -4.28
CA LYS A 99 -17.05 -1.34 -3.94
C LYS A 99 -16.42 -2.66 -3.54
N ILE A 100 -15.38 -3.11 -4.23
CA ILE A 100 -14.66 -4.35 -3.88
C ILE A 100 -14.04 -4.22 -2.48
N PHE A 101 -13.37 -3.09 -2.22
CA PHE A 101 -12.73 -2.82 -0.93
C PHE A 101 -13.73 -2.68 0.22
N ALA A 102 -14.85 -1.99 0.00
CA ALA A 102 -15.91 -1.88 1.00
C ALA A 102 -16.52 -3.25 1.35
N LYS A 103 -16.74 -4.10 0.33
CA LYS A 103 -17.25 -5.46 0.53
C LYS A 103 -16.27 -6.32 1.34
N GLU A 104 -14.98 -6.27 1.00
CA GLU A 104 -13.94 -6.98 1.76
C GLU A 104 -13.93 -6.54 3.23
N GLU A 105 -13.98 -5.23 3.48
CA GLU A 105 -14.00 -4.69 4.85
C GLU A 105 -15.24 -5.11 5.63
N GLU A 106 -16.42 -5.10 5.00
CA GLU A 106 -17.66 -5.59 5.61
C GLU A 106 -17.60 -7.09 5.96
N GLN A 107 -17.09 -7.91 5.04
CA GLN A 107 -16.93 -9.35 5.27
C GLN A 107 -15.94 -9.64 6.39
N ILE A 108 -14.84 -8.89 6.48
CA ILE A 108 -13.88 -9.03 7.58
C ILE A 108 -14.52 -8.61 8.90
N ARG A 109 -15.19 -7.44 8.98
CA ARG A 109 -15.88 -6.98 10.20
C ARG A 109 -16.87 -8.02 10.74
N ALA A 110 -17.59 -8.71 9.86
CA ALA A 110 -18.55 -9.74 10.26
C ALA A 110 -17.92 -10.97 10.95
N LEU A 111 -16.60 -11.17 10.84
CA LEU A 111 -15.86 -12.27 11.48
C LEU A 111 -15.20 -11.90 12.80
N LEU A 112 -15.13 -10.60 13.13
CA LEU A 112 -14.36 -10.09 14.26
C LEU A 112 -15.24 -9.96 15.51
N THR A 113 -14.61 -10.10 16.69
CA THR A 113 -15.23 -9.64 17.95
C THR A 113 -15.30 -8.12 17.98
N PRO A 114 -16.07 -7.51 18.92
CA PRO A 114 -16.07 -6.05 19.10
C PRO A 114 -14.66 -5.48 19.32
N GLU A 115 -13.85 -6.11 20.17
CA GLU A 115 -12.48 -5.67 20.48
C GLU A 115 -11.55 -5.79 19.26
N GLN A 116 -11.70 -6.85 18.47
CA GLN A 116 -10.95 -7.03 17.22
C GLN A 116 -11.40 -6.01 16.15
N THR A 117 -12.67 -5.65 16.14
CA THR A 117 -13.22 -4.64 15.22
C THR A 117 -12.62 -3.27 15.49
N GLU A 118 -12.48 -2.87 16.76
CA GLU A 118 -11.82 -1.62 17.13
C GLU A 118 -10.37 -1.57 16.61
N LYS A 119 -9.58 -2.62 16.84
CA LYS A 119 -8.22 -2.74 16.28
C LYS A 119 -8.21 -2.70 14.75
N TYR A 120 -9.23 -3.27 14.11
CA TYR A 120 -9.34 -3.27 12.67
C TYR A 120 -9.63 -1.88 12.11
N GLU A 121 -10.49 -1.09 12.76
CA GLU A 121 -10.72 0.31 12.36
C GLU A 121 -9.48 1.18 12.54
N GLU A 122 -8.70 0.96 13.61
CA GLU A 122 -7.39 1.63 13.78
C GLU A 122 -6.43 1.25 12.66
N TYR A 123 -6.32 -0.04 12.33
CA TYR A 123 -5.52 -0.52 11.21
C TYR A 123 -5.96 0.10 9.87
N LEU A 124 -7.26 0.17 9.61
CA LEU A 124 -7.79 0.79 8.39
C LEU A 124 -7.42 2.28 8.32
N LYS A 125 -7.51 2.99 9.45
CA LYS A 125 -7.13 4.40 9.54
C LYS A 125 -5.64 4.61 9.28
N GLU A 126 -4.76 3.82 9.90
CA GLU A 126 -3.31 3.89 9.66
C GLU A 126 -2.99 3.65 8.19
N ARG A 127 -3.62 2.62 7.59
CA ARG A 127 -3.44 2.30 6.17
C ARG A 127 -3.94 3.42 5.25
N ASP A 128 -5.00 4.09 5.65
CA ASP A 128 -5.58 5.21 4.93
C ASP A 128 -4.74 6.49 5.01
N GLU A 129 -3.84 6.59 5.99
CA GLU A 129 -2.86 7.67 6.13
C GLU A 129 -1.54 7.35 5.37
N MET A 130 -1.32 6.10 4.97
CA MET A 130 -0.15 5.70 4.18
C MET A 130 -0.27 6.11 2.70
N VAL A 131 0.72 6.87 2.22
CA VAL A 131 0.80 7.28 0.81
C VAL A 131 1.20 6.12 -0.10
N GLY A 132 0.48 5.93 -1.20
CA GLY A 132 0.78 4.88 -2.18
C GLY A 132 0.18 3.53 -1.78
N SER A 133 -0.85 3.57 -0.92
CA SER A 133 -1.62 2.39 -0.58
C SER A 133 -2.22 1.80 -1.85
N SER A 134 -2.20 0.47 -1.93
CA SER A 134 -2.82 -0.25 -3.06
C SER A 134 -4.34 -0.02 -3.18
N ARG A 135 -4.93 0.67 -2.20
CA ARG A 135 -6.35 1.06 -2.07
C ARG A 135 -6.57 2.57 -2.16
N ASP A 136 -5.56 3.34 -2.56
CA ASP A 136 -5.68 4.78 -2.80
C ASP A 136 -6.54 5.05 -4.04
N VAL A 137 -7.86 4.98 -3.85
CA VAL A 137 -8.87 5.49 -4.79
C VAL A 137 -9.26 6.94 -4.42
N LYS A 138 -8.64 7.50 -3.37
CA LYS A 138 -9.14 8.66 -2.62
C LYS A 138 -8.88 10.01 -3.27
N ASP A 139 -8.04 10.08 -4.29
CA ASP A 139 -7.64 11.36 -4.86
C ASP A 139 -8.73 12.04 -5.70
N PHE A 140 -9.76 11.32 -6.20
CA PHE A 140 -10.79 11.93 -7.03
C PHE A 140 -11.87 12.71 -6.26
N LYS A 141 -12.35 12.19 -5.12
CA LYS A 141 -13.43 12.87 -4.35
C LYS A 141 -13.01 14.21 -3.75
N LYS A 142 -11.70 14.48 -3.64
CA LYS A 142 -11.17 15.73 -3.09
C LYS A 142 -11.13 16.86 -4.13
N GLU A 143 -11.09 16.54 -5.42
CA GLU A 143 -11.03 17.54 -6.50
C GLU A 143 -12.42 18.03 -6.92
N GLU A 144 -13.44 17.16 -7.00
CA GLU A 144 -14.82 17.60 -7.30
C GLU A 144 -15.38 18.58 -6.27
N LYS A 145 -15.11 18.36 -4.98
CA LYS A 145 -15.54 19.28 -3.92
C LYS A 145 -14.82 20.63 -3.93
N LYS A 146 -13.67 20.73 -4.60
CA LYS A 146 -12.96 22.01 -4.79
C LYS A 146 -13.37 22.71 -6.08
N ALA A 147 -13.74 21.97 -7.13
CA ALA A 147 -14.21 22.54 -8.40
C ALA A 147 -15.67 23.04 -8.32
N ALA A 148 -16.47 22.52 -7.39
CA ALA A 148 -17.86 22.93 -7.16
C ALA A 148 -18.04 24.08 -6.13
N LYS A 149 -16.97 24.82 -5.82
CA LYS A 149 -16.98 25.97 -4.90
C LYS A 149 -16.45 27.21 -5.59
#